data_AF-A0A418IHB3-F1
#
_entry.id   AF-A0A418IHB3-F1
#
_cell.length_a   1.000
_cell.length_b   1.000
_cell.length_c   1.000
_cell.angle_alpha   90.00
_cell.angle_beta   90.00
_cell.angle_gamma   90.00
#
_symmetry.space_group_name_H-M   'P 1'
#
loop_
_entity.id
_entity.type
_entity.pdbx_description
1 polymer ?
#
loop_
_entity_poly.entity_id
_entity_poly.type
_entity_poly.pdbx_seq_one_letter_code
_entity_poly.pdbx_strand_id
1 'polypeptide(L)'
;MSKKVENIGNTFTSSENKKKQKQKMRRRVVRRRITLFGGILLAIIIILCIMLVTQKQSNQEDAVERQQKEQKYQKQQDEELALKEQLNNLNDKSYIEKVARDDYYLSNDGEVIFKLPGDKSESKSKSSKEDK
;
A
#
# COMPACT_ATOMS: atom_id res chain seq x y z
N MET A 1 41.33 -41.36 -33.46
CA MET A 1 41.50 -42.62 -34.22
C MET A 1 40.20 -43.31 -34.67
N SER A 2 39.00 -42.91 -34.19
CA SER A 2 37.73 -43.62 -34.50
C SER A 2 37.17 -43.48 -35.93
N LYS A 3 37.49 -42.42 -36.66
CA LYS A 3 36.92 -42.17 -38.01
C LYS A 3 37.38 -43.18 -39.07
N LYS A 4 38.57 -43.79 -38.89
CA LYS A 4 39.15 -44.74 -39.87
C LYS A 4 38.44 -46.10 -39.85
N VAL A 5 37.92 -46.52 -38.70
CA VAL A 5 37.19 -47.78 -38.51
C VAL A 5 35.73 -47.67 -38.95
N GLU A 6 35.18 -46.45 -39.00
CA GLU A 6 33.81 -46.18 -39.44
C GLU A 6 33.63 -46.43 -40.95
N ASN A 7 34.66 -46.22 -41.77
CA ASN A 7 34.56 -46.28 -43.25
C ASN A 7 35.14 -47.55 -43.88
N ILE A 8 35.34 -48.62 -43.12
CA ILE A 8 35.71 -49.92 -43.69
C ILE A 8 34.48 -50.41 -44.46
N GLY A 9 34.61 -50.66 -45.77
CA GLY A 9 33.54 -51.06 -46.70
C GLY A 9 32.94 -52.45 -46.42
N ASN A 10 32.51 -52.68 -45.19
CA ASN A 10 31.94 -53.92 -44.69
C ASN A 10 30.44 -53.73 -44.36
N THR A 11 29.67 -54.80 -44.45
CA THR A 11 28.21 -54.80 -44.24
C THR A 11 27.86 -54.49 -42.78
N PHE A 12 28.64 -54.99 -41.83
CA PHE A 12 28.47 -54.73 -40.39
C PHE A 12 28.65 -53.26 -40.04
N THR A 13 29.77 -52.65 -40.45
CA THR A 13 30.08 -51.23 -40.21
C THR A 13 29.06 -50.31 -40.90
N SER A 14 28.65 -50.62 -42.14
CA SER A 14 27.61 -49.88 -42.86
C SER A 14 26.27 -49.87 -42.10
N SER A 15 25.83 -51.01 -41.58
CA SER A 15 24.57 -51.10 -40.83
C SER A 15 24.61 -50.31 -39.51
N GLU A 16 25.73 -50.40 -38.77
CA GLU A 16 25.93 -49.67 -37.51
C GLU A 16 26.03 -48.16 -37.73
N ASN A 17 26.69 -47.73 -38.81
CA ASN A 17 26.76 -46.32 -39.18
C ASN A 17 25.40 -45.75 -39.60
N LYS A 18 24.59 -46.53 -40.34
CA LYS A 18 23.21 -46.15 -40.67
C LYS A 18 22.35 -46.00 -39.41
N LYS A 19 22.48 -46.90 -38.42
CA LYS A 19 21.80 -46.78 -37.12
C LYS A 19 22.26 -45.52 -36.37
N LYS A 20 23.58 -45.27 -36.29
CA LYS A 20 24.17 -44.07 -35.66
C LYS A 20 23.71 -42.78 -36.34
N GLN A 21 23.66 -42.74 -37.67
CA GLN A 21 23.16 -41.59 -38.42
C GLN A 21 21.66 -41.35 -38.14
N LYS A 22 20.82 -42.39 -38.19
CA LYS A 22 19.39 -42.29 -37.81
C LYS A 22 19.22 -41.77 -36.38
N GLN A 23 20.02 -42.26 -35.43
CA GLN A 23 19.98 -41.80 -34.05
C GLN A 23 20.47 -40.35 -33.89
N LYS A 24 21.50 -39.92 -34.63
CA LYS A 24 21.97 -38.52 -34.67
C LYS A 24 20.89 -37.59 -35.25
N MET A 25 20.21 -37.99 -36.31
CA MET A 25 19.09 -37.24 -36.90
C MET A 25 17.94 -37.11 -35.90
N ARG A 26 17.56 -38.21 -35.24
CA ARG A 26 16.51 -38.20 -34.20
C ARG A 26 16.88 -37.30 -33.02
N ARG A 27 18.13 -37.37 -32.54
CA ARG A 27 18.64 -36.49 -31.47
C ARG A 27 18.67 -35.01 -31.87
N ARG A 28 19.00 -34.69 -33.13
CA ARG A 28 18.93 -33.31 -33.64
C ARG A 28 17.51 -32.76 -33.59
N VAL A 29 16.53 -33.54 -34.07
CA VAL A 29 15.11 -33.12 -34.05
C VAL A 29 14.62 -32.93 -32.62
N VAL A 30 14.94 -33.86 -31.72
CA VAL A 30 14.54 -33.78 -30.31
C VAL A 30 15.20 -32.58 -29.62
N ARG A 31 16.50 -32.33 -29.81
CA ARG A 31 17.17 -31.14 -29.27
C ARG A 31 16.53 -29.85 -29.78
N ARG A 32 16.23 -29.77 -31.08
CA ARG A 32 15.60 -28.59 -31.69
C ARG A 32 14.22 -28.30 -31.09
N ARG A 33 13.44 -29.36 -30.79
CA ARG A 33 12.16 -29.23 -30.07
C ARG A 33 12.37 -28.77 -28.63
N ILE A 34 13.30 -29.39 -27.89
CA ILE A 34 13.59 -29.03 -26.50
C ILE A 34 14.11 -27.59 -26.38
N THR A 35 14.95 -27.12 -27.30
CA THR A 35 15.42 -25.73 -27.28
C THR A 35 14.31 -24.72 -27.55
N LEU A 36 13.34 -25.07 -28.40
CA LEU A 36 12.19 -24.21 -28.67
C LEU A 36 11.26 -24.16 -27.44
N PHE A 37 10.81 -25.32 -26.95
CA PHE A 37 9.92 -25.39 -25.79
C PHE A 37 10.59 -24.89 -24.51
N GLY A 38 11.85 -25.24 -24.29
CA GLY A 38 12.65 -24.78 -23.15
C GLY A 38 12.93 -23.28 -23.21
N GLY A 39 13.19 -22.73 -24.40
CA GLY A 39 13.35 -21.28 -24.59
C GLY A 39 12.07 -20.51 -24.28
N ILE A 40 10.92 -21.00 -24.76
CA ILE A 40 9.60 -20.41 -24.45
C ILE A 40 9.33 -20.49 -22.95
N LEU A 41 9.55 -21.65 -22.32
CA LEU A 41 9.34 -21.83 -20.89
C LEU A 41 10.23 -20.90 -20.07
N LEU A 42 11.50 -20.75 -20.46
CA LEU A 42 12.44 -19.85 -19.80
C LEU A 42 12.03 -18.37 -19.97
N ALA A 43 11.53 -17.97 -21.13
CA ALA A 43 10.99 -16.64 -21.35
C ALA A 43 9.77 -16.36 -20.44
N ILE A 44 8.86 -17.33 -20.30
CA ILE A 44 7.71 -17.23 -19.39
C ILE A 44 8.19 -17.07 -17.94
N ILE A 45 9.17 -17.87 -17.51
CA ILE A 45 9.73 -17.77 -16.16
C ILE A 45 10.34 -16.39 -15.91
N ILE A 46 11.09 -15.84 -16.86
CA ILE A 46 11.68 -14.49 -16.74
C ILE A 46 10.59 -13.43 -16.60
N ILE A 47 9.53 -13.49 -17.41
CA ILE A 47 8.40 -12.56 -17.35
C ILE A 47 7.71 -12.65 -15.98
N LEU A 48 7.47 -13.87 -15.48
CA LEU A 48 6.86 -14.08 -14.15
C LEU A 48 7.75 -13.56 -13.02
N CYS A 49 9.07 -13.74 -13.10
CA CYS A 49 10.02 -13.19 -12.13
C CYS A 49 9.97 -11.66 -12.11
N ILE A 50 9.95 -11.00 -13.28
CA ILE A 50 9.82 -9.54 -13.38
C ILE A 50 8.50 -9.08 -12.76
N MET A 51 7.39 -9.75 -13.09
CA MET A 51 6.06 -9.44 -12.55
C MET A 51 5.99 -9.61 -11.02
N LEU A 52 6.62 -10.64 -10.46
CA LEU A 52 6.66 -10.85 -9.02
C LEU A 52 7.44 -9.75 -8.29
N VAL A 53 8.54 -9.26 -8.87
CA VAL A 53 9.33 -8.18 -8.28
C VAL A 53 8.55 -6.86 -8.31
N THR A 54 7.89 -6.53 -9.42
CA THR A 54 7.08 -5.31 -9.51
C THR A 54 5.85 -5.37 -8.60
N GLN A 55 5.22 -6.54 -8.47
CA GLN A 55 4.07 -6.73 -7.58
C GLN A 55 4.44 -6.63 -6.10
N LYS A 56 5.63 -7.11 -5.70
CA LYS A 56 6.16 -6.95 -4.33
C LYS A 56 6.35 -5.48 -3.97
N GLN A 57 6.86 -4.67 -4.92
CA GLN A 57 7.12 -3.25 -4.71
C GLN A 57 5.81 -2.46 -4.61
N SER A 58 4.88 -2.67 -5.54
CA SER A 58 3.54 -2.04 -5.52
C SER A 58 2.80 -2.33 -4.22
N ASN A 59 2.83 -3.58 -3.74
CA ASN A 59 2.05 -3.98 -2.57
C ASN A 59 2.56 -3.35 -1.25
N GLN A 60 3.84 -2.94 -1.18
CA GLN A 60 4.35 -2.18 -0.03
C GLN A 60 3.94 -0.72 -0.08
N GLU A 61 3.98 -0.10 -1.26
CA GLU A 61 3.52 1.27 -1.49
C GLU A 61 2.01 1.39 -1.22
N ASP A 62 1.23 0.42 -1.69
CA ASP A 62 -0.22 0.35 -1.46
C ASP A 62 -0.58 0.23 0.03
N ALA A 63 0.22 -0.52 0.81
CA ALA A 63 -0.02 -0.67 2.24
C ALA A 63 0.21 0.63 3.01
N VAL A 64 1.29 1.35 2.67
CA VAL A 64 1.61 2.65 3.28
C VAL A 64 0.58 3.71 2.86
N GLU A 65 0.20 3.75 1.59
CA GLU A 65 -0.81 4.67 1.09
C GLU A 65 -2.18 4.42 1.74
N ARG A 66 -2.57 3.14 1.91
CA ARG A 66 -3.78 2.78 2.65
C ARG A 66 -3.74 3.25 4.09
N GLN A 67 -2.63 3.04 4.79
CA GLN A 67 -2.50 3.48 6.18
C GLN A 67 -2.58 5.01 6.31
N GLN A 68 -1.95 5.75 5.39
CA GLN A 68 -2.03 7.22 5.37
C GLN A 68 -3.44 7.72 5.05
N LYS A 69 -4.14 7.08 4.10
CA LYS A 69 -5.53 7.42 3.78
C LYS A 69 -6.46 7.13 4.95
N GLU A 70 -6.28 6.00 5.62
CA GLU A 70 -7.06 5.65 6.81
C GLU A 70 -6.84 6.68 7.93
N GLN A 71 -5.59 7.04 8.23
CA GLN A 71 -5.30 8.07 9.23
C GLN A 71 -5.91 9.43 8.88
N LYS A 72 -5.87 9.84 7.59
CA LYS A 72 -6.52 11.08 7.14
C LYS A 72 -8.04 11.01 7.29
N TYR A 73 -8.62 9.87 6.96
CA TYR A 73 -10.05 9.63 7.08
C TYR A 73 -10.53 9.69 8.54
N GLN A 74 -9.80 9.05 9.45
CA GLN A 74 -10.11 9.11 10.89
C GLN A 74 -10.02 10.55 11.43
N LYS A 75 -8.96 11.29 11.07
CA LYS A 75 -8.85 12.71 11.45
C LYS A 75 -10.02 13.55 10.95
N GLN A 76 -10.46 13.33 9.72
CA GLN A 76 -11.61 14.04 9.15
C GLN A 76 -12.92 13.65 9.86
N GLN A 77 -13.10 12.39 10.25
CA GLN A 77 -14.25 11.98 11.07
C GLN A 77 -14.24 12.66 12.44
N ASP A 78 -13.09 12.70 13.11
CA ASP A 78 -12.96 13.35 14.41
C ASP A 78 -13.24 14.86 14.31
N GLU A 79 -12.73 15.52 13.27
CA GLU A 79 -13.02 16.93 12.98
C GLU A 79 -14.52 17.16 12.71
N GLU A 80 -15.15 16.31 11.90
CA GLU A 80 -16.59 16.37 11.63
C GLU A 80 -17.42 16.19 12.90
N LEU A 81 -17.05 15.26 13.77
CA LEU A 81 -17.73 15.05 15.05
C LEU A 81 -17.57 16.26 15.97
N ALA A 82 -16.36 16.80 16.09
CA ALA A 82 -16.09 17.98 16.90
C ALA A 82 -16.83 19.22 16.37
N LEU A 83 -16.89 19.41 15.05
CA LEU A 83 -17.62 20.50 14.43
C LEU A 83 -19.14 20.35 14.63
N LYS A 84 -19.68 19.13 14.55
CA LYS A 84 -21.11 18.88 14.84
C LYS A 84 -21.45 19.15 16.30
N GLU A 85 -20.57 18.76 17.22
CA GLU A 85 -20.75 19.07 18.64
C GLU A 85 -20.71 20.58 18.88
N GLN A 86 -19.74 21.28 18.31
CA GLN A 86 -19.68 22.75 18.39
C GLN A 86 -20.93 23.39 17.81
N LEU A 87 -21.41 22.93 16.66
CA LEU A 87 -22.64 23.43 16.05
C LEU A 87 -23.86 23.19 16.95
N ASN A 88 -23.95 22.02 17.57
CA ASN A 88 -25.03 21.71 18.49
C ASN A 88 -24.97 22.61 19.73
N ASN A 89 -23.79 22.76 20.33
CA ASN A 89 -23.55 23.66 21.45
C ASN A 89 -23.89 25.13 21.11
N LEU A 90 -23.61 25.56 19.88
CA LEU A 90 -23.93 26.91 19.41
C LEU A 90 -25.44 27.13 19.20
N ASN A 91 -26.21 26.06 18.95
CA ASN A 91 -27.67 26.14 18.81
C ASN A 91 -28.40 25.83 20.13
N ASP A 92 -27.70 25.28 21.13
CA ASP A 92 -28.27 24.94 22.42
C ASP A 92 -28.32 26.17 23.35
N LYS A 93 -29.54 26.62 23.65
CA LYS A 93 -29.80 27.75 24.55
C LYS A 93 -29.19 27.55 25.94
N SER A 94 -29.16 26.33 26.47
CA SER A 94 -28.61 26.02 27.79
C SER A 94 -27.08 26.16 27.80
N TYR A 95 -26.42 25.77 26.72
CA TYR A 95 -24.98 25.94 26.54
C TYR A 95 -24.61 27.42 26.40
N ILE A 96 -25.35 28.18 25.58
CA ILE A 96 -25.17 29.63 25.45
C ILE A 96 -25.35 30.34 26.79
N GLU A 97 -26.38 29.98 27.56
CA GLU A 97 -26.64 30.56 28.87
C GLU A 97 -25.51 30.26 29.86
N LYS A 98 -24.94 29.04 29.81
CA LYS A 98 -23.78 28.65 30.62
C LYS A 98 -22.55 29.49 30.30
N VAL A 99 -22.21 29.63 29.01
CA VAL A 99 -21.11 30.48 28.55
C VAL A 99 -21.35 31.94 28.96
N ALA A 100 -22.58 32.44 28.86
CA ALA A 100 -22.92 33.80 29.28
C ALA A 100 -22.75 34.00 30.80
N ARG A 101 -23.11 33.02 31.63
CA ARG A 101 -22.90 33.04 33.09
C ARG A 101 -21.41 32.97 33.44
N ASP A 102 -20.66 32.09 32.78
CA ASP A 102 -19.24 31.81 33.09
C ASP A 102 -18.28 32.90 32.59
N ASP A 103 -18.39 33.29 31.30
CA ASP A 103 -17.45 34.23 30.67
C ASP A 103 -17.92 35.69 30.77
N TYR A 104 -19.24 35.92 30.80
CA TYR A 104 -19.83 37.27 30.77
C TYR A 104 -20.55 37.67 32.08
N TYR A 105 -20.53 36.81 33.11
CA TYR A 105 -21.18 37.06 34.40
C TYR A 105 -22.67 37.46 34.24
N LEU A 106 -23.38 36.82 33.32
CA LEU A 106 -24.82 37.00 33.18
C LEU A 106 -25.53 36.38 34.40
N SER A 107 -26.52 37.08 34.96
CA SER A 107 -27.30 36.66 36.12
C SER A 107 -28.74 37.06 35.92
N ASN A 108 -29.68 36.21 36.32
CA ASN A 108 -31.11 36.49 36.20
C ASN A 108 -31.63 37.32 37.39
N ASP A 109 -32.86 37.82 37.26
CA ASP A 109 -33.52 38.59 38.32
C ASP A 109 -33.61 37.78 39.62
N GLY A 110 -32.95 38.29 40.67
CA GLY A 110 -32.88 37.67 41.99
C GLY A 110 -31.63 36.81 42.26
N GLU A 111 -30.75 36.62 41.28
CA GLU A 111 -29.44 35.95 41.45
C GLU A 111 -28.35 36.99 41.85
N VAL A 112 -27.38 36.58 42.69
CA VAL A 112 -26.25 37.44 43.15
C VAL A 112 -24.92 36.77 42.80
N ILE A 113 -24.06 37.46 42.05
CA ILE A 113 -22.77 36.94 41.58
C ILE A 113 -21.67 37.20 42.62
N PHE A 114 -21.05 36.13 43.12
CA PHE A 114 -19.89 36.20 44.02
C PHE A 114 -18.60 35.95 43.24
N LYS A 115 -17.66 36.90 43.29
CA LYS A 115 -16.31 36.75 42.70
C LYS A 115 -15.36 36.23 43.78
N LEU A 116 -14.84 35.02 43.64
CA LEU A 116 -13.85 34.51 44.59
C LEU A 116 -12.49 35.18 44.35
N PRO A 117 -11.68 35.42 45.40
CA PRO A 117 -10.41 36.12 45.29
C PRO A 117 -9.29 35.38 44.52
N GLY A 118 -9.59 34.31 43.77
CA GLY A 118 -8.69 33.59 42.87
C GLY A 118 -9.03 33.69 41.36
N ASP A 119 -10.25 34.12 41.00
CA ASP A 119 -10.75 34.02 39.61
C ASP A 119 -10.30 35.19 38.71
N LYS A 120 -9.54 36.14 39.24
CA LYS A 120 -9.06 37.33 38.50
C LYS A 120 -7.97 37.02 37.47
N SER A 121 -7.35 35.83 37.50
CA SER A 121 -6.23 35.50 36.60
C SER A 121 -6.65 34.93 35.25
N GLU A 122 -7.86 34.38 35.11
CA GLU A 122 -8.28 33.74 33.84
C GLU A 122 -8.92 34.74 32.86
N SER A 123 -9.66 35.74 33.34
CA SER A 123 -10.41 36.68 32.49
C SER A 123 -9.53 37.65 31.66
N LYS A 124 -8.31 37.95 32.10
CA LYS A 124 -7.37 38.79 31.32
C LYS A 124 -6.58 38.05 30.24
N SER A 125 -6.62 36.72 30.22
CA SER A 125 -5.74 35.92 29.33
C SER A 125 -6.37 35.53 27.98
N LYS A 126 -7.72 35.56 27.87
CA LYS A 126 -8.44 35.20 26.64
C LYS A 126 -8.74 36.39 25.71
N SER A 127 -8.95 37.61 26.23
CA SER A 127 -9.21 38.81 25.40
C SER A 127 -8.03 39.26 24.52
N SER A 128 -6.82 38.71 24.71
CA SER A 128 -5.62 39.14 23.97
C SER A 128 -5.18 38.18 22.86
N LYS A 129 -5.97 37.14 22.55
CA LYS A 129 -5.62 36.13 21.53
C LYS A 129 -6.44 36.20 20.24
N GLU A 130 -7.38 37.14 20.11
CA GLU A 130 -8.24 37.27 18.93
C GLU A 130 -7.70 38.23 17.85
N ASP A 131 -6.61 38.95 18.13
CA ASP A 131 -5.89 39.78 17.14
C ASP A 131 -4.54 39.15 16.77
N LYS A 132 -4.52 38.01 16.05
CA LYS A 132 -3.40 37.61 15.18
C LYS A 132 -3.70 36.45 14.25
#